data_AF-A0A257R140-F1
#
_entry.id   AF-A0A257R140-F1
#
_cell.length_a   1.000
_cell.length_b   1.000
_cell.length_c   1.000
_cell.angle_alpha   90.00
_cell.angle_beta   90.00
_cell.angle_gamma   90.00
#
_symmetry.space_group_name_H-M   'P 1'
#
loop_
_entity.id
_entity.type
_entity.pdbx_description
1 polymer ?
#
loop_
_entity_poly.entity_id
_entity_poly.type
_entity_poly.pdbx_seq_one_letter_code
_entity_poly.pdbx_strand_id
1 'polypeptide(L)' 'MAELFWLNDTQWAAIEPLLPKLGGKPRVDDRRVLSGILHRFREGLRWRALPEAYGPRTTVFNRFNRWSQRGLW' A
#
# COMPACT_ATOMS: atom_id res chain seq x y z
N MET A 1 -19.61 -4.84 6.84
CA MET A 1 -18.43 -5.03 5.98
C MET A 1 -17.64 -3.73 6.02
N ALA A 2 -16.33 -3.76 6.28
CA ALA A 2 -15.54 -2.52 6.27
C ALA A 2 -15.49 -1.99 4.84
N GLU A 3 -15.81 -0.70 4.64
CA GLU A 3 -15.64 -0.07 3.34
C GLU A 3 -14.16 -0.13 2.94
N LEU A 4 -13.88 -0.62 1.74
CA LEU A 4 -12.52 -0.67 1.24
C LEU A 4 -12.06 0.75 0.93
N PHE A 5 -10.96 1.16 1.55
CA PHE A 5 -10.25 2.36 1.17
C PHE A 5 -9.46 2.15 -0.14
N TRP A 6 -9.72 2.97 -1.15
CA TRP A 6 -8.97 3.00 -2.40
C TRP A 6 -8.47 4.41 -2.65
N LEU A 7 -7.18 4.54 -2.98
CA LEU A 7 -6.64 5.80 -3.46
C LEU A 7 -7.36 6.18 -4.75
N ASN A 8 -7.86 7.41 -4.83
CA ASN A 8 -8.35 7.97 -6.09
C ASN A 8 -7.19 8.46 -6.97
N ASP A 9 -7.48 8.84 -8.21
CA ASP A 9 -6.44 9.20 -9.18
C ASP A 9 -5.65 10.43 -8.73
N THR A 10 -6.31 11.41 -8.11
CA THR A 10 -5.66 12.62 -7.60
C THR A 10 -4.69 12.32 -6.46
N GLN A 11 -5.11 11.51 -5.49
CA GLN A 11 -4.27 11.08 -4.38
C GLN A 11 -3.11 10.22 -4.88
N TRP A 12 -3.38 9.33 -5.84
CA TRP A 12 -2.36 8.50 -6.45
C TRP A 12 -1.31 9.34 -7.18
N ALA A 13 -1.73 10.30 -8.01
CA ALA A 13 -0.84 11.19 -8.74
C ALA A 13 0.07 12.02 -7.82
N ALA A 14 -0.37 12.33 -6.59
CA ALA A 14 0.45 13.02 -5.60
C ALA A 14 1.50 12.10 -4.95
N ILE A 15 1.18 10.81 -4.75
CA ILE A 15 2.04 9.85 -4.05
C ILE A 15 3.02 9.15 -5.00
N GLU A 16 2.56 8.76 -6.19
CA GLU A 16 3.32 7.98 -7.16
C GLU A 16 4.73 8.53 -7.45
N PRO A 17 4.93 9.86 -7.63
CA PRO A 17 6.26 10.42 -7.90
C PRO A 17 7.24 10.29 -6.72
N LEU A 18 6.73 10.16 -5.49
CA LEU A 18 7.51 10.00 -4.27
C LEU A 18 7.95 8.56 -4.05
N LEU A 19 7.32 7.61 -4.75
CA LEU A 19 7.71 6.22 -4.66
C LEU A 19 9.04 5.99 -5.36
N PRO A 20 9.91 5.13 -4.80
CA PRO A 20 11.20 4.86 -5.41
C PRO A 20 10.96 4.24 -6.78
N LYS A 21 11.46 4.92 -7.83
CA LYS A 21 11.52 4.36 -9.18
C LYS A 21 12.47 3.17 -9.14
N LEU A 22 11.91 1.97 -9.16
CA LEU A 22 12.67 0.74 -9.02
C LEU A 22 12.80 0.09 -10.39
N GLY A 23 14.03 -0.05 -10.87
CA GLY A 23 14.32 -0.88 -12.05
C GLY A 23 13.96 -2.36 -11.81
N GLY A 24 13.42 -3.02 -12.85
CA GLY A 24 13.14 -4.46 -12.84
C GLY A 24 11.72 -4.83 -13.26
N LYS A 25 11.32 -6.07 -12.92
CA LYS A 25 10.05 -6.69 -13.32
C LYS A 25 8.84 -5.86 -12.83
N PRO A 26 7.79 -5.67 -13.66
CA PRO A 26 6.57 -4.98 -13.24
C PRO A 26 6.01 -5.61 -11.96
N ARG A 27 5.71 -4.76 -10.98
CA ARG A 27 5.24 -5.20 -9.66
C ARG A 27 3.73 -5.40 -9.67
N VAL A 28 3.25 -6.10 -8.64
CA VAL A 28 1.86 -6.00 -8.18
C VAL A 28 1.54 -4.51 -7.99
N ASP A 29 0.38 -4.10 -8.49
CA ASP A 29 -0.14 -2.73 -8.46
C ASP A 29 0.16 -2.00 -7.13
N ASP A 30 1.08 -1.02 -7.20
CA ASP A 30 1.55 -0.27 -6.02
C ASP A 30 0.44 0.60 -5.43
N ARG A 31 -0.51 1.06 -6.24
CA ARG A 31 -1.70 1.80 -5.77
C ARG A 31 -2.58 0.92 -4.91
N ARG A 32 -2.79 -0.33 -5.33
CA ARG A 32 -3.52 -1.32 -4.53
C ARG A 32 -2.83 -1.59 -3.20
N VAL A 33 -1.51 -1.80 -3.21
CA VAL A 33 -0.75 -2.06 -1.98
C VAL A 33 -0.80 -0.87 -1.03
N LEU A 34 -0.61 0.35 -1.54
CA LEU A 34 -0.69 1.58 -0.75
C LEU A 34 -2.09 1.81 -0.18
N SER A 35 -3.13 1.55 -0.96
CA SER A 35 -4.51 1.61 -0.48
C SER A 35 -4.72 0.69 0.73
N GLY A 36 -4.15 -0.53 0.71
CA GLY A 36 -4.19 -1.45 1.85
C GLY A 36 -3.40 -0.96 3.07
N ILE A 37 -2.19 -0.41 2.86
CA ILE A 37 -1.39 0.17 3.95
C ILE A 37 -2.15 1.32 4.62
N LEU A 38 -2.73 2.22 3.84
CA LEU A 38 -3.47 3.38 4.35
C LEU A 38 -4.78 2.98 5.01
N HIS A 39 -5.51 2.01 4.48
CA HIS A 39 -6.68 1.43 5.14
C HIS A 39 -6.31 0.96 6.54
N ARG A 40 -5.21 0.20 6.67
CA ARG A 40 -4.74 -0.29 7.96
C ARG A 40 -4.54 0.85 8.96
N PHE A 41 -3.88 1.93 8.55
CA PHE A 41 -3.61 3.07 9.43
C PHE A 41 -4.88 3.85 9.78
N ARG A 42 -5.78 4.05 8.81
CA ARG A 42 -7.04 4.76 8.99
C ARG A 42 -7.96 4.05 9.99
N GLU A 43 -8.08 2.74 9.88
CA GLU A 43 -9.01 1.93 10.67
C GLU A 43 -8.33 1.23 11.87
N GLY A 44 -7.02 1.45 12.08
CA GLY A 44 -6.26 0.84 13.18
C GLY A 44 -6.15 -0.69 13.12
N LEU A 45 -6.25 -1.29 11.92
CA LEU A 45 -6.35 -2.73 11.76
C LEU A 45 -5.02 -3.46 12.05
N ARG A 46 -5.13 -4.70 12.54
CA ARG A 46 -4.00 -5.64 12.52
C ARG A 46 -3.72 -6.05 11.07
N TRP A 47 -2.46 -6.31 10.72
CA TRP A 47 -2.09 -6.78 9.37
C TRP A 47 -2.84 -8.04 8.94
N ARG A 48 -3.19 -8.92 9.89
CA ARG A 48 -4.00 -10.13 9.64
C ARG A 48 -5.45 -9.84 9.24
N ALA A 49 -6.00 -8.71 9.71
CA ALA A 49 -7.36 -8.28 9.43
C ALA A 49 -7.48 -7.46 8.14
N LEU A 50 -6.37 -7.25 7.41
CA LEU A 50 -6.40 -6.52 6.16
C LEU A 50 -7.23 -7.29 5.11
N PRO A 51 -8.17 -6.63 4.41
CA PRO A 51 -8.96 -7.25 3.35
C PRO A 51 -8.08 -7.84 2.23
N GLU A 52 -8.46 -9.02 1.74
CA GLU A 52 -7.72 -9.71 0.67
C GLU A 52 -7.79 -9.00 -0.68
N ALA A 53 -8.72 -8.05 -0.84
CA ALA A 53 -8.82 -7.20 -2.03
C ALA A 53 -7.53 -6.39 -2.31
N TYR A 54 -6.72 -6.12 -1.29
CA TYR A 54 -5.41 -5.45 -1.43
C TYR A 54 -4.28 -6.39 -1.87
N GLY A 55 -4.57 -7.67 -2.03
CA GLY A 55 -3.61 -8.71 -2.35
C GLY A 55 -3.04 -9.41 -1.10
N PRO A 56 -2.00 -10.24 -1.28
CA PRO A 56 -1.44 -11.02 -0.19
C PRO A 56 -0.93 -10.12 0.95
N ARG A 57 -1.39 -10.38 2.17
CA ARG A 57 -1.02 -9.61 3.38
C ARG A 57 0.49 -9.49 3.56
N THR A 58 1.23 -10.55 3.24
CA THR A 58 2.70 -10.57 3.28
C THR A 58 3.32 -9.57 2.30
N THR A 59 2.77 -9.44 1.09
CA THR A 59 3.21 -8.46 0.10
C THR A 59 3.00 -7.03 0.61
N VAL A 60 1.83 -6.75 1.19
CA VAL A 60 1.51 -5.42 1.73
C VAL A 60 2.45 -5.06 2.89
N PHE A 61 2.62 -5.96 3.86
CA PHE A 61 3.52 -5.76 4.99
C PHE A 61 4.98 -5.60 4.56
N ASN A 62 5.48 -6.48 3.69
CA ASN A 62 6.86 -6.42 3.19
C ASN A 62 7.13 -5.12 2.44
N ARG A 63 6.11 -4.57 1.76
CA ARG A 63 6.24 -3.30 1.07
C ARG A 63 6.34 -2.14 2.06
N PHE A 64 5.42 -2.09 3.02
CA PHE A 64 5.46 -1.10 4.10
C PHE A 64 6.82 -1.11 4.81
N ASN A 65 7.28 -2.29 5.25
CA ASN A 65 8.56 -2.44 5.95
C ASN A 65 9.74 -1.95 5.10
N ARG A 66 9.78 -2.31 3.80
CA ARG A 66 10.86 -1.88 2.89
C ARG A 66 10.88 -0.37 2.66
N TRP A 67 9.72 0.25 2.50
CA TRP A 67 9.66 1.70 2.30
C TRP A 67 9.95 2.46 3.59
N SER A 68 9.50 1.94 4.74
CA SER A 68 9.79 2.56 6.03
C SER A 68 11.28 2.52 6.38
N GLN A 69 11.95 1.40 6.12
CA GLN A 69 13.42 1.29 6.25
C GLN A 69 14.19 2.26 5.34
N ARG A 70 13.56 2.77 4.29
CA ARG A 70 14.15 3.77 3.37
C ARG A 70 13.79 5.21 3.75
N GLY A 71 13.08 5.43 4.86
CA GLY A 71 12.65 6.75 5.31
C GLY A 71 11.54 7.37 4.45
N LEU A 72 10.84 6.56 3.65
CA LEU A 72 9.71 7.04 2.86
C LEU A 72 8.43 7.15 3.71
N TRP A 73 8.31 6.34 4.77
CA TRP A 73 7.10 6.19 5.60
C TRP A 73 7.40 5.75 7.04
#